data_AF-A0A243WEX3-F1
#
_entry.id   AF-A0A243WEX3-F1
#
_cell.length_a   1.000
_cell.length_b   1.000
_cell.length_c   1.000
_cell.angle_alpha   90.00
_cell.angle_beta   90.00
_cell.angle_gamma   90.00
#
_symmetry.space_group_name_H-M   'P 1'
#
loop_
_entity.id
_entity.type
_entity.pdbx_description
1 polymer ?
#
loop_
_entity_poly.entity_id
_entity_poly.type
_entity_poly.pdbx_seq_one_letter_code
_entity_poly.pdbx_strand_id
1 'polypeptide(L)' 'MSDSTKRARVRKPAESPTPPQSPAEHLAALQAREMGKTIMYQVDAWGHVETRFVRSQNVAAWQAKGFVVR' A
#
# COMPACT_ATOMS: atom_id res chain seq x y z
N MET A 1 13.97 40.15 -28.20
CA MET A 1 14.85 39.02 -27.84
C MET A 1 14.16 38.28 -26.72
N SER A 2 13.56 37.12 -26.99
CA SER A 2 12.72 36.39 -26.03
C SER A 2 13.49 35.19 -25.49
N ASP A 3 13.95 35.27 -24.24
CA ASP A 3 14.65 34.16 -23.57
C ASP A 3 13.65 33.09 -23.11
N SER A 4 13.69 31.93 -23.78
CA SER A 4 12.90 30.76 -23.42
C SER A 4 13.55 30.01 -22.27
N THR A 5 13.09 30.26 -21.04
CA THR A 5 13.53 29.52 -19.85
C THR A 5 12.88 28.13 -19.83
N LYS A 6 13.53 27.16 -20.48
CA LYS A 6 13.12 25.75 -20.45
C LYS A 6 13.40 25.16 -19.07
N ARG A 7 12.37 25.08 -18.20
CA ARG A 7 12.47 24.42 -16.88
C ARG A 7 12.92 22.97 -17.06
N ALA A 8 14.06 22.63 -16.46
CA ALA A 8 14.57 21.27 -16.41
C ALA A 8 13.62 20.37 -15.61
N ARG A 9 13.16 19.28 -16.22
CA ARG A 9 12.32 18.27 -15.56
C ARG A 9 13.19 17.52 -14.54
N VAL A 10 12.95 17.76 -13.25
CA VAL A 10 13.52 16.97 -12.14
C VAL A 10 13.16 15.50 -12.36
N ARG A 11 14.16 14.65 -12.62
CA ARG A 11 13.99 13.21 -12.76
C ARG A 11 13.81 12.61 -11.36
N LYS A 12 12.78 11.77 -11.19
CA LYS A 12 12.60 10.99 -9.95
C LYS A 12 13.88 10.16 -9.69
N PRO A 13 14.31 9.97 -8.43
CA PRO A 13 15.40 9.05 -8.13
C PRO A 13 15.03 7.66 -8.65
N ALA A 14 15.98 7.01 -9.32
CA ALA A 14 15.79 5.68 -9.87
C ALA A 14 15.45 4.71 -8.73
N GLU A 15 14.33 4.01 -8.87
CA GLU A 15 13.94 2.95 -7.95
C GLU A 15 15.02 1.85 -8.03
N SER A 16 15.61 1.51 -6.89
CA SER A 16 16.65 0.49 -6.82
C SER A 16 16.08 -0.82 -7.34
N PRO A 17 16.75 -1.53 -8.27
CA PRO A 17 16.25 -2.80 -8.76
C PRO A 17 16.23 -3.79 -7.59
N THR A 18 15.03 -4.15 -7.15
CA THR A 18 14.84 -5.22 -6.17
C THR A 18 15.35 -6.51 -6.82
N PRO A 19 16.29 -7.25 -6.19
CA PRO A 19 16.80 -8.48 -6.76
C PRO A 19 15.64 -9.46 -7.03
N PRO A 20 15.74 -10.30 -8.08
CA PRO A 20 14.70 -11.27 -8.39
C PRO A 20 14.55 -12.23 -7.20
N GLN A 21 13.39 -12.16 -6.54
CA GLN A 21 13.06 -13.02 -5.40
C GLN A 21 12.58 -14.38 -5.91
N SER A 22 13.01 -15.46 -5.28
CA SER A 22 12.38 -16.77 -5.50
C SER A 22 10.90 -16.73 -5.05
N PRO A 23 10.03 -17.60 -5.57
CA PRO A 23 8.63 -17.64 -5.14
C PRO A 23 8.46 -17.76 -3.61
N ALA A 24 9.33 -18.51 -2.94
CA ALA A 24 9.32 -18.67 -1.49
C ALA A 24 9.74 -17.38 -0.75
N GLU A 25 10.78 -16.69 -1.23
CA GLU A 25 11.22 -15.41 -0.67
C GLU A 25 10.18 -14.30 -0.85
N HIS A 26 9.49 -14.30 -1.99
CA HIS A 26 8.40 -13.37 -2.25
C HIS A 26 7.24 -13.58 -1.28
N LEU A 27 6.82 -14.84 -1.05
CA LEU A 27 5.79 -15.17 -0.07
C LEU A 27 6.21 -14.80 1.36
N ALA A 28 7.45 -15.08 1.75
CA ALA A 28 7.99 -14.70 3.05
C ALA A 28 8.02 -13.17 3.24
N ALA A 29 8.38 -12.42 2.19
CA ALA A 29 8.36 -10.96 2.21
C ALA A 29 6.93 -10.40 2.30
N LEU A 30 5.95 -11.03 1.65
CA LEU A 30 4.53 -10.66 1.78
C LEU A 30 4.01 -10.93 3.20
N GLN A 31 4.30 -12.10 3.75
CA GLN A 31 3.94 -12.46 5.13
C GLN A 31 4.60 -11.51 6.14
N ALA A 32 5.89 -11.19 5.99
CA ALA A 32 6.59 -10.24 6.85
C ALA A 32 6.01 -8.82 6.75
N ARG A 33 5.50 -8.42 5.59
CA ARG A 33 4.78 -7.15 5.41
C ARG A 33 3.41 -7.16 6.07
N GLU A 34 2.81 -8.33 6.25
CA GLU A 34 1.49 -8.52 6.86
C GLU A 34 1.59 -8.66 8.39
N MET A 35 2.71 -9.18 8.90
CA MET A 35 3.00 -9.25 10.33
C MET A 35 2.90 -7.87 10.99
N GLY A 36 2.05 -7.77 12.01
CA GLY A 36 1.81 -6.54 12.77
C GLY A 36 0.76 -5.59 12.15
N LYS A 37 0.10 -5.98 11.05
CA LYS A 37 -1.08 -5.27 10.55
C LYS A 37 -2.35 -5.79 11.23
N THR A 38 -3.26 -4.88 11.52
CA THR A 38 -4.63 -5.18 11.95
C THR A 38 -5.45 -5.61 10.75
N ILE A 39 -6.16 -6.74 10.89
CA ILE A 39 -7.12 -7.18 9.88
C ILE A 39 -8.43 -6.43 10.11
N MET A 40 -8.95 -5.83 9.06
CA MET A 40 -10.22 -5.11 9.09
C MET A 40 -11.16 -5.63 8.01
N TYR A 41 -12.45 -5.59 8.29
CA TYR A 41 -13.51 -6.18 7.47
C TYR A 41 -14.55 -5.13 7.09
N GLN A 42 -15.07 -5.18 5.88
CA GLN A 42 -16.25 -4.42 5.48
C GLN A 42 -17.18 -5.35 4.70
N VAL A 43 -18.49 -5.17 4.87
CA VAL A 43 -19.50 -5.87 4.06
C VAL A 43 -20.04 -4.88 3.04
N ASP A 44 -20.00 -5.23 1.76
CA ASP A 44 -20.56 -4.40 0.70
C ASP A 44 -22.10 -4.51 0.63
N ALA A 45 -22.72 -3.74 -0.26
CA ALA A 45 -24.17 -3.74 -0.45
C ALA A 45 -24.72 -5.08 -1.01
N TRP A 46 -23.86 -5.94 -1.54
CA TRP A 46 -24.19 -7.26 -2.08
C TRP A 46 -23.90 -8.39 -1.08
N GLY A 47 -23.33 -8.09 0.09
CA GLY A 47 -23.00 -9.04 1.14
C GLY A 47 -21.58 -9.64 1.06
N HIS A 48 -20.71 -9.18 0.16
CA HIS A 48 -19.34 -9.65 0.09
C HIS A 48 -18.50 -9.04 1.21
N VAL A 49 -17.60 -9.86 1.79
CA VAL A 49 -16.66 -9.43 2.83
C VAL A 49 -15.36 -8.99 2.19
N GLU A 50 -15.07 -7.69 2.25
CA GLU A 50 -13.77 -7.13 1.92
C GLU A 50 -12.85 -7.21 3.14
N THR A 51 -11.68 -7.82 2.98
CA THR A 51 -10.67 -7.95 4.05
C THR A 51 -9.44 -7.10 3.73
N ARG A 52 -8.99 -6.28 4.67
CA ARG A 52 -7.81 -5.43 4.52
C ARG A 52 -6.84 -5.57 5.67
N PHE A 53 -5.55 -5.65 5.33
CA PHE A 53 -4.45 -5.59 6.29
C PHE A 53 -3.97 -4.14 6.44
N VAL A 54 -4.22 -3.55 7.60
CA VAL A 54 -4.00 -2.14 7.88
C VAL A 54 -2.94 -1.99 8.96
N ARG A 55 -1.96 -1.11 8.77
CA ARG A 55 -1.02 -0.76 9.85
C ARG A 55 -1.78 -0.09 11.00
N SER A 56 -1.42 -0.39 12.25
CA SER A 56 -2.07 0.14 13.46
C SER A 56 -2.38 1.65 13.41
N GLN A 57 -1.43 2.46 12.96
CA GLN A 57 -1.56 3.91 12.79
C GLN A 57 -2.69 4.37 11.86
N ASN A 58 -3.15 3.51 10.94
CA ASN A 58 -4.17 3.82 9.95
C ASN A 58 -5.55 3.25 10.31
N VAL A 59 -5.67 2.46 11.39
CA VAL A 59 -6.93 1.77 11.75
C VAL A 59 -8.09 2.76 11.89
N ALA A 60 -7.88 3.88 12.57
CA ALA A 60 -8.92 4.91 12.74
C ALA A 60 -9.41 5.48 11.39
N ALA A 61 -8.52 5.67 10.42
CA ALA A 61 -8.87 6.16 9.09
C ALA A 61 -9.69 5.14 8.29
N TRP A 62 -9.46 3.84 8.51
CA TRP A 62 -10.24 2.77 7.87
C TRP A 62 -11.56 2.51 8.59
N GLN A 63 -11.62 2.72 9.91
CA GLN A 63 -12.88 2.72 10.67
C GLN A 63 -13.83 3.81 10.18
N ALA A 64 -13.32 5.01 9.91
CA ALA A 64 -14.12 6.09 9.33
C ALA A 64 -14.67 5.76 7.92
N LYS A 65 -14.06 4.80 7.20
CA LYS A 65 -14.53 4.30 5.90
C LYS A 65 -15.54 3.16 6.02
N GLY A 66 -15.87 2.73 7.24
CA GLY A 66 -16.81 1.64 7.48
C GLY A 66 -16.18 0.26 7.64
N PHE A 67 -14.85 0.17 7.70
CA PHE A 67 -14.19 -1.09 8.05
C PHE A 67 -14.18 -1.31 9.56
N VAL A 68 -14.46 -2.53 10.01
CA VAL A 68 -14.48 -2.90 11.42
C VAL A 68 -13.38 -3.90 11.73
N VAL A 69 -12.81 -3.80 12.93
CA VAL A 69 -11.94 -4.85 13.49
C VAL A 69 -12.85 -5.87 14.17
N ARG A 70 -12.59 -7.16 13.94
CA ARG A 70 -13.27 -8.28 14.62
C ARG A 70 -12.34 -8.88 15.66
#